data_AF-A0A1Z9J822-F1
#
_entry.id   AF-A0A1Z9J822-F1
#
_cell.length_a   1.000
_cell.length_b   1.000
_cell.length_c   1.000
_cell.angle_alpha   90.00
_cell.angle_beta   90.00
_cell.angle_gamma   90.00
#
_symmetry.space_group_name_H-M   'P 1'
#
loop_
_entity.id
_entity.type
_entity.pdbx_description
1 polymer ?
#
loop_
_entity_poly.entity_id
_entity_poly.type
_entity_poly.pdbx_seq_one_letter_code
_entity_poly.pdbx_strand_id
1 'polypeptide(L)' 'MATSEIALGHSFSSTAPEALEQNTAPALMDEAHTPEWHQAQIANCVERLTSPHLSREGRELWRSYLQMHKQKLRELA' A
#
# COMPACT_ATOMS: atom_id res chain seq x y z
N MET A 1 47.39 -15.03 -40.15
CA MET A 1 47.48 -16.05 -39.10
C MET A 1 48.41 -15.54 -38.01
N ALA A 2 47.89 -15.40 -36.79
CA ALA A 2 48.57 -15.55 -35.50
C ALA A 2 47.71 -14.88 -34.41
N THR A 3 46.91 -15.70 -33.73
CA THR A 3 46.18 -15.38 -32.50
C THR A 3 47.14 -15.48 -31.32
N SER A 4 47.07 -14.57 -30.35
CA SER A 4 47.59 -14.82 -28.99
C SER A 4 46.83 -13.98 -27.98
N GLU A 5 45.89 -14.66 -27.33
CA GLU A 5 45.27 -14.33 -26.06
C GLU A 5 46.31 -14.24 -24.94
N ILE A 6 46.14 -13.29 -24.00
CA ILE A 6 46.46 -13.52 -22.59
C ILE A 6 45.39 -12.83 -21.73
N ALA A 7 44.57 -13.65 -21.09
CA ALA A 7 43.68 -13.28 -20.00
C ALA A 7 44.42 -13.35 -18.67
N LEU A 8 44.35 -12.28 -17.88
CA LEU A 8 44.58 -12.22 -16.42
C LEU A 8 43.72 -11.02 -15.96
N GLY A 9 42.54 -11.13 -15.35
CA GLY A 9 42.10 -12.10 -14.36
C GLY A 9 42.39 -11.55 -12.97
N HIS A 10 41.64 -10.54 -12.49
CA HIS A 10 41.44 -10.29 -11.06
C HIS A 10 40.07 -9.65 -10.80
N SER A 11 39.36 -10.30 -9.89
CA SER A 11 37.96 -10.12 -9.52
C SER A 11 37.69 -8.79 -8.82
N PHE A 12 36.52 -8.20 -9.12
CA PHE A 12 35.71 -7.63 -8.06
C PHE A 12 34.25 -8.06 -8.25
N SER A 13 33.78 -8.86 -7.30
CA SER A 13 32.36 -9.09 -7.06
C SER A 13 31.73 -7.79 -6.63
N SER A 14 30.70 -7.36 -7.36
CA SER A 14 29.55 -6.70 -6.77
C SER A 14 28.36 -7.00 -7.67
N THR A 15 27.80 -8.19 -7.47
CA THR A 15 26.36 -8.43 -7.68
C THR A 15 25.63 -7.33 -6.90
N ALA A 16 25.23 -6.27 -7.59
CA ALA A 16 24.29 -5.32 -7.02
C ALA A 16 22.94 -6.07 -6.93
N PRO A 17 22.43 -6.29 -5.72
CA PRO A 17 21.19 -7.03 -5.53
C PRO A 17 20.05 -6.26 -6.17
N GLU A 18 19.31 -6.94 -7.04
CA GLU A 18 17.86 -7.02 -7.01
C GLU A 18 17.18 -5.91 -6.16
N ALA A 19 17.08 -4.70 -6.72
CA ALA A 19 16.18 -3.67 -6.20
C ALA A 19 14.76 -4.02 -6.65
N LEU A 20 14.24 -5.09 -6.06
CA LEU A 20 12.85 -5.52 -6.12
C LEU A 20 12.02 -4.65 -5.17
N GLU A 21 12.06 -3.33 -5.34
CA GLU A 21 11.09 -2.46 -4.67
C GLU A 21 9.92 -2.23 -5.60
N GLN A 22 9.07 -3.26 -5.61
CA GLN A 22 7.62 -3.19 -5.48
C GLN A 22 7.02 -1.77 -5.55
N ASN A 23 7.11 -1.10 -6.70
CA ASN A 23 6.08 -0.16 -7.12
C ASN A 23 4.92 -0.96 -7.70
N THR A 24 4.47 -1.94 -6.93
CA THR A 24 3.08 -2.37 -6.96
C THR A 24 2.31 -1.18 -6.41
N ALA A 25 1.92 -0.25 -7.30
CA ALA A 25 0.62 0.37 -7.10
C ALA A 25 -0.32 -0.82 -6.80
N PRO A 26 -0.97 -0.90 -5.62
CA PRO A 26 -1.98 -1.93 -5.45
C PRO A 26 -2.93 -1.68 -6.61
N ALA A 27 -2.97 -2.67 -7.52
CA ALA A 27 -3.97 -2.73 -8.54
C ALA A 27 -5.28 -2.47 -7.79
N LEU A 28 -5.95 -1.37 -8.13
CA LEU A 28 -7.33 -1.11 -7.74
C LEU A 28 -8.16 -2.18 -8.44
N MET A 29 -8.02 -3.40 -7.97
CA MET A 29 -8.84 -4.53 -8.34
C MET A 29 -10.18 -4.22 -7.69
N ASP A 30 -11.15 -3.94 -8.55
CA ASP A 30 -12.58 -4.12 -8.33
C ASP A 30 -12.91 -4.20 -6.83
N GLU A 31 -13.04 -3.03 -6.19
CA GLU A 31 -13.33 -2.95 -4.77
C GLU A 31 -14.71 -3.57 -4.56
N ALA A 32 -14.72 -4.88 -4.32
CA ALA A 32 -15.86 -5.57 -3.80
C ALA A 32 -16.14 -4.91 -2.45
N HIS A 33 -17.11 -4.01 -2.44
CA HIS A 33 -17.69 -3.35 -1.27
C HIS A 33 -18.40 -4.39 -0.39
N THR A 34 -17.68 -5.43 0.02
CA THR A 34 -18.16 -6.50 0.87
C THR A 34 -18.36 -5.98 2.30
N PRO A 35 -19.18 -6.67 3.11
CA PRO A 35 -19.29 -6.36 4.54
C PRO A 35 -17.93 -6.28 5.24
N GLU A 36 -17.02 -7.21 4.93
CA GLU A 36 -15.67 -7.27 5.52
C GLU A 36 -14.81 -6.07 5.11
N TRP A 37 -14.90 -5.62 3.85
CA TRP A 37 -14.23 -4.41 3.40
C TRP A 37 -14.76 -3.18 4.15
N HIS A 38 -16.08 -3.02 4.29
CA HIS A 38 -16.66 -1.92 5.06
C HIS A 38 -16.26 -1.97 6.54
N GLN A 39 -16.16 -3.16 7.14
CA GLN A 39 -15.68 -3.32 8.51
C GLN A 39 -14.22 -2.87 8.66
N ALA A 40 -13.34 -3.26 7.73
CA ALA A 40 -11.94 -2.83 7.72
C ALA A 40 -11.82 -1.30 7.59
N GLN A 41 -12.62 -0.67 6.72
CA GLN A 41 -12.66 0.78 6.57
C GLN A 41 -13.17 1.49 7.83
N ILE A 42 -14.17 0.93 8.53
CA ILE A 42 -14.67 1.44 9.82
C ILE A 42 -13.55 1.43 10.86
N ALA A 43 -12.80 0.34 10.97
CA ALA A 43 -11.66 0.25 11.90
C ALA A 43 -10.58 1.30 11.57
N ASN A 44 -10.24 1.47 10.29
CA ASN A 44 -9.29 2.48 9.85
C ASN A 44 -9.76 3.91 10.18
N CYS A 45 -11.03 4.23 9.90
CA CYS A 45 -11.60 5.54 10.22
C CYS A 45 -11.53 5.84 11.72
N VAL A 46 -11.82 4.85 12.58
CA VAL A 46 -11.72 5.01 14.04
C VAL A 46 -10.28 5.27 14.45
N GLU A 47 -9.32 4.49 13.95
CA GLU A 47 -7.89 4.71 14.23
C GLU A 47 -7.46 6.12 13.82
N ARG A 48 -7.80 6.57 12.60
CA ARG A 48 -7.48 7.92 12.10
C ARG A 48 -8.08 9.03 12.97
N LEU A 49 -9.30 8.84 13.46
CA LEU A 49 -9.98 9.80 14.34
C LEU A 49 -9.34 9.91 15.74
N THR A 50 -8.57 8.91 16.18
CA THR A 50 -7.81 8.99 17.43
C THR A 50 -6.50 9.77 17.30
N SER A 51 -6.06 10.08 16.07
CA SER A 51 -4.81 10.79 15.85
C SER A 51 -4.87 12.23 16.39
N PRO A 52 -3.95 12.64 17.28
CA PRO A 52 -3.95 13.98 17.88
C PRO A 52 -3.56 15.08 16.87
N HIS A 53 -2.95 14.70 15.74
CA HIS A 53 -2.52 15.61 14.69
C HIS A 53 -3.62 15.94 13.68
N LEU A 54 -4.82 15.39 13.85
CA LEU A 54 -5.90 15.58 12.90
C LEU A 54 -6.53 16.96 13.08
N SER A 55 -6.54 17.74 11.99
CA SER A 55 -7.22 19.03 11.95
C SER A 55 -8.72 18.88 12.23
N ARG A 56 -9.40 19.98 12.53
CA ARG A 56 -10.86 19.97 12.73
C ARG A 56 -11.58 19.48 11.47
N GLU A 57 -11.22 20.03 10.31
CA GLU A 57 -11.79 19.64 9.02
C GLU A 57 -11.49 18.16 8.70
N GLY A 58 -10.26 17.69 8.98
CA GLY A 58 -9.91 16.28 8.84
C GLY A 58 -10.79 15.37 9.70
N ARG A 59 -11.05 15.76 10.96
CA ARG A 59 -11.98 15.01 11.84
C ARG A 59 -13.40 14.98 11.30
N GLU A 60 -13.90 16.05 10.72
CA GLU A 60 -15.24 16.10 10.13
C GLU A 60 -15.35 15.21 8.89
N LEU A 61 -14.31 15.19 8.04
CA LEU A 61 -14.21 14.29 6.89
C LEU A 61 -14.19 12.83 7.33
N TRP A 62 -13.28 12.44 8.22
CA TRP A 62 -13.19 11.05 8.69
C TRP A 62 -14.45 10.58 9.44
N ARG A 63 -15.15 11.47 10.14
CA ARG A 63 -16.47 11.16 10.72
C ARG A 63 -17.52 10.89 9.65
N SER A 64 -17.52 11.67 8.57
CA SER A 64 -18.44 11.46 7.44
C SER A 64 -18.17 10.13 6.74
N TYR A 65 -16.90 9.80 6.48
CA TYR A 65 -16.48 8.50 5.95
C TYR A 65 -16.91 7.34 6.87
N LEU A 66 -16.68 7.46 8.18
CA LEU A 66 -17.10 6.46 9.16
C LEU A 66 -18.61 6.21 9.10
N GLN A 67 -19.43 7.27 9.02
CA GLN A 67 -20.89 7.14 8.92
C GLN A 67 -21.32 6.48 7.61
N MET A 68 -20.68 6.84 6.49
CA MET A 68 -20.93 6.22 5.20
C MET A 68 -20.68 4.70 5.23
N HIS A 69 -19.52 4.24 5.71
CA HIS A 69 -19.23 2.80 5.76
C HIS A 69 -20.14 2.05 6.75
N LYS A 70 -20.50 2.66 7.88
CA LYS A 70 -21.50 2.08 8.80
C LYS A 70 -22.87 1.95 8.16
N GLN A 71 -23.29 2.94 7.38
CA GLN A 71 -24.55 2.88 6.64
C GLN A 71 -24.52 1.76 5.60
N LYS A 72 -23.47 1.70 4.79
CA LYS A 72 -23.31 0.66 3.76
C LYS A 72 -23.24 -0.75 4.35
N LEU A 73 -22.55 -0.92 5.47
CA LEU A 73 -22.51 -2.19 6.19
C LEU A 73 -23.91 -2.63 6.66
N ARG A 74 -24.75 -1.69 7.10
CA ARG A 74 -26.15 -1.98 7.45
C ARG A 74 -27.03 -2.32 6.24
N GLU A 75 -26.72 -1.78 5.05
CA GLU A 75 -27.44 -2.12 3.82
C GLU A 75 -27.07 -3.53 3.30
N LEU A 76 -25.89 -4.04 3.68
CA LEU A 76 -25.36 -5.33 3.24
C LEU A 76 -25.58 -6.49 4.22
N ALA A 77 -26.01 -6.22 5.46
CA ALA A 77 -26.23 -7.18 6.54
C ALA A 77 -27.71 -7.49 6.74
#